data_AF-A0A090RMD3-F1
#
_entry.id   AF-A0A090RMD3-F1
#
_cell.length_a   1.000
_cell.length_b   1.000
_cell.length_c   1.000
_cell.angle_alpha   90.00
_cell.angle_beta   90.00
_cell.angle_gamma   90.00
#
_symmetry.space_group_name_H-M   'P 1'
#
loop_
_entity.id
_entity.type
_entity.pdbx_description
1 polymer ?
#
loop_
_entity_poly.entity_id
_entity_poly.type
_entity_poly.pdbx_seq_one_letter_code
_entity_poly.pdbx_strand_id
1 'polypeptide(L)'
;MDPETVGTTVNGVVVEAPPANPLYADLDFCSNPGLICSSEENREIKWIAGLFYWVSSVQTYNDEGGPYAAWNYHTELKKYVDGGLQGTEFIDAVSGIVNRGCPDSTCPVSGEVHAVKERQDNFKLVLQTLGLNPQ
;
A
#
# COMPACT_ATOMS: atom_id res chain seq x y z
N MET A 1 -12.35 -13.00 -14.43
CA MET A 1 -12.59 -14.19 -13.58
C MET A 1 -13.23 -15.24 -14.44
N ASP A 2 -12.71 -16.47 -14.43
CA ASP A 2 -13.34 -17.59 -15.13
C ASP A 2 -14.45 -18.18 -14.23
N PRO A 3 -15.74 -18.13 -14.64
CA PRO A 3 -16.83 -18.66 -13.84
C PRO A 3 -16.69 -20.14 -13.49
N GLU A 4 -15.94 -20.91 -14.28
CA GLU A 4 -15.72 -22.34 -14.07
C GLU A 4 -14.81 -22.62 -12.86
N THR A 5 -14.04 -21.61 -12.41
CA THR A 5 -13.11 -21.74 -11.29
C THR A 5 -13.75 -21.43 -9.93
N VAL A 6 -14.98 -20.93 -9.89
CA VAL A 6 -15.68 -20.58 -8.64
C VAL A 6 -15.85 -21.81 -7.76
N GLY A 7 -15.47 -21.70 -6.49
CA GLY A 7 -15.48 -22.79 -5.51
C GLY A 7 -14.26 -23.71 -5.57
N THR A 8 -13.32 -23.50 -6.51
CA THR A 8 -12.06 -24.25 -6.58
C THR A 8 -10.91 -23.51 -5.91
N THR A 9 -9.87 -24.23 -5.52
CA THR A 9 -8.64 -23.63 -4.99
C THR A 9 -7.62 -23.42 -6.11
N VAL A 10 -7.27 -22.17 -6.40
CA VAL A 10 -6.23 -21.80 -7.37
C VAL A 10 -5.12 -21.09 -6.61
N ASN A 11 -3.88 -21.58 -6.73
CA ASN A 11 -2.70 -21.04 -6.02
C ASN A 11 -2.88 -20.90 -4.50
N GLY A 12 -3.59 -21.85 -3.87
CA GLY A 12 -3.86 -21.83 -2.43
C GLY A 12 -4.98 -20.88 -1.99
N VAL A 13 -5.63 -20.17 -2.92
CA VAL A 13 -6.77 -19.28 -2.66
C VAL A 13 -8.05 -19.94 -3.17
N VAL A 14 -9.08 -20.02 -2.33
CA VAL A 14 -10.42 -20.45 -2.76
C VAL A 14 -11.05 -19.32 -3.56
N VAL A 15 -11.44 -19.61 -4.81
CA VAL A 15 -12.09 -18.63 -5.67
C VAL A 15 -13.55 -18.47 -5.22
N GLU A 16 -13.86 -17.33 -4.61
CA GLU A 16 -15.24 -16.99 -4.25
C GLU A 16 -16.01 -16.44 -5.44
N ALA A 17 -17.34 -16.64 -5.42
CA ALA A 17 -18.21 -16.03 -6.41
C ALA A 17 -18.16 -14.50 -6.25
N PRO A 18 -18.15 -13.72 -7.35
CA PRO A 18 -18.26 -12.28 -7.24
C PRO A 18 -19.59 -11.89 -6.58
N PRO A 19 -19.64 -10.75 -5.86
CA PRO A 19 -20.89 -10.25 -5.32
C PRO A 19 -21.91 -10.02 -6.43
N ALA A 20 -23.20 -10.22 -6.13
CA ALA A 20 -24.27 -10.14 -7.14
C ALA A 20 -24.33 -8.79 -7.87
N ASN A 21 -23.95 -7.70 -7.19
CA ASN A 21 -23.86 -6.35 -7.75
C ASN A 21 -22.54 -5.70 -7.32
N PRO A 22 -21.42 -5.96 -8.01
CA PRO A 22 -20.16 -5.29 -7.72
C PRO A 22 -20.28 -3.81 -8.06
N LEU A 23 -19.68 -2.94 -7.24
CA LEU A 23 -19.70 -1.49 -7.44
C LEU A 23 -19.08 -1.07 -8.79
N TYR A 24 -18.12 -1.85 -9.30
CA TYR A 24 -17.35 -1.58 -10.52
C TYR A 24 -17.42 -2.74 -11.52
N ALA A 25 -18.61 -3.33 -11.68
CA ALA A 25 -18.81 -4.54 -12.48
C ALA A 25 -18.34 -4.41 -13.95
N ASP A 26 -18.44 -3.20 -14.50
CA ASP A 26 -18.14 -2.93 -15.92
C ASP A 26 -16.66 -2.60 -16.18
N LEU A 27 -15.82 -2.56 -15.13
CA LEU A 27 -14.41 -2.22 -15.26
C LEU A 27 -13.53 -3.47 -15.30
N ASP A 28 -12.88 -3.68 -16.44
CA ASP A 28 -11.91 -4.75 -16.63
C ASP A 28 -10.48 -4.18 -16.63
N PHE A 29 -9.85 -4.16 -15.44
CA PHE A 29 -8.46 -3.75 -15.29
C PHE A 29 -7.46 -4.76 -15.87
N CYS A 30 -7.86 -6.01 -16.09
CA CYS A 30 -7.00 -7.01 -16.72
C CYS A 30 -6.84 -6.71 -18.22
N SER A 31 -7.93 -6.36 -18.89
CA SER A 31 -7.91 -6.00 -20.31
C SER A 31 -7.47 -4.56 -20.55
N ASN A 32 -7.81 -3.64 -19.64
CA ASN A 32 -7.43 -2.23 -19.74
C ASN A 32 -7.04 -1.63 -18.36
N PRO A 33 -5.79 -1.82 -17.91
CA PRO A 33 -5.33 -1.28 -16.63
C PRO A 33 -5.35 0.27 -16.59
N GLY A 34 -5.35 0.93 -17.74
CA GLY A 34 -5.40 2.39 -17.86
C GLY A 34 -6.71 3.01 -17.38
N LEU A 35 -7.78 2.21 -17.21
CA LEU A 35 -9.09 2.67 -16.73
C LEU A 35 -9.01 3.38 -15.37
N ILE A 36 -8.03 3.04 -14.52
CA ILE A 36 -7.79 3.73 -13.25
C ILE A 36 -7.55 5.23 -13.46
N CYS A 37 -6.90 5.59 -14.56
CA CYS A 37 -6.51 6.98 -14.87
C CYS A 37 -7.49 7.67 -15.83
N SER A 38 -8.12 6.91 -16.75
CA SER A 38 -8.90 7.46 -17.86
C SER A 38 -10.41 7.39 -17.68
N SER A 39 -10.93 6.70 -16.65
CA SER A 39 -12.37 6.62 -16.43
C SER A 39 -12.95 7.97 -16.02
N GLU A 40 -13.88 8.48 -16.84
CA GLU A 40 -14.63 9.71 -16.57
C GLU A 40 -15.88 9.46 -15.72
N GLU A 41 -16.44 8.25 -15.79
CA GLU A 41 -17.62 7.85 -15.02
C GLU A 41 -17.25 7.46 -13.58
N ASN A 42 -16.10 6.81 -13.39
CA ASN A 42 -15.60 6.33 -12.09
C ASN A 42 -14.28 7.02 -11.71
N ARG A 43 -14.26 8.35 -11.70
CA ARG A 43 -13.04 9.16 -11.46
C ARG A 43 -12.42 8.93 -10.09
N GLU A 44 -13.19 8.44 -9.13
CA GLU A 44 -12.74 8.15 -7.76
C GLU A 44 -11.82 6.93 -7.68
N ILE A 45 -11.81 6.06 -8.70
CA ILE A 45 -11.01 4.84 -8.70
C ILE A 45 -9.52 5.11 -8.58
N LYS A 46 -9.03 6.23 -9.11
CA LYS A 46 -7.63 6.64 -8.91
C LYS A 46 -7.26 6.77 -7.43
N TRP A 47 -8.21 7.18 -6.58
CA TRP A 47 -8.02 7.32 -5.14
C TRP A 47 -8.22 5.97 -4.44
N ILE A 48 -9.26 5.23 -4.83
CA ILE A 48 -9.57 3.93 -4.24
C ILE A 48 -8.46 2.93 -4.50
N ALA A 49 -7.86 2.92 -5.69
CA ALA A 49 -6.72 2.05 -6.00
C ALA A 49 -5.53 2.31 -5.07
N GLY A 50 -5.21 3.59 -4.81
CA GLY A 50 -4.15 3.96 -3.88
C GLY A 50 -4.45 3.55 -2.44
N LEU A 51 -5.68 3.78 -1.98
CA LEU A 51 -6.11 3.37 -0.64
C LEU A 51 -6.13 1.84 -0.49
N PHE A 52 -6.63 1.13 -1.50
CA PHE A 52 -6.65 -0.33 -1.53
C PHE A 52 -5.24 -0.89 -1.38
N TYR A 53 -4.30 -0.45 -2.21
CA TYR A 53 -2.88 -0.85 -2.10
C TYR A 53 -2.31 -0.56 -0.70
N TRP A 54 -2.63 0.61 -0.14
CA TRP A 54 -2.17 0.97 1.20
C TRP A 54 -2.65 -0.01 2.27
N VAL A 55 -3.95 -0.30 2.31
CA VAL A 55 -4.53 -1.19 3.34
C VAL A 55 -4.21 -2.66 3.09
N SER A 56 -4.08 -3.10 1.83
CA SER A 56 -3.90 -4.51 1.48
C SER A 56 -2.46 -4.96 1.41
N SER A 57 -1.50 -4.03 1.29
CA SER A 57 -0.10 -4.35 1.04
C SER A 57 0.88 -3.59 1.92
N VAL A 58 0.62 -2.32 2.22
CA VAL A 58 1.54 -1.51 3.06
C VAL A 58 1.29 -1.77 4.55
N GLN A 59 0.03 -1.69 4.99
CA GLN A 59 -0.31 -1.92 6.40
C GLN A 59 -0.18 -3.40 6.82
N THR A 60 -0.35 -4.31 5.87
CA THR A 60 -0.26 -5.76 6.05
C THR A 60 1.10 -6.33 5.66
N TYR A 61 2.09 -5.46 5.35
CA TYR A 61 3.42 -5.88 4.95
C TYR A 61 3.99 -6.88 5.96
N ASN A 62 4.47 -8.00 5.43
CA ASN A 62 5.16 -9.05 6.17
C ASN A 62 6.26 -9.62 5.27
N ASP A 63 7.31 -10.12 5.90
CA ASP A 63 8.44 -10.76 5.24
C ASP A 63 8.74 -12.07 5.98
N GLU A 64 7.76 -12.97 6.02
CA GLU A 64 7.83 -14.22 6.77
C GLU A 64 9.06 -15.05 6.35
N GLY A 65 9.97 -15.27 7.30
CA GLY A 65 11.23 -15.99 7.05
C GLY A 65 12.30 -15.19 6.31
N GLY A 66 12.04 -13.94 5.97
CA GLY A 66 12.98 -13.03 5.31
C GLY A 66 13.72 -12.08 6.28
N PRO A 67 14.61 -11.22 5.75
CA PRO A 67 15.42 -10.29 6.54
C PRO A 67 14.61 -9.25 7.33
N TYR A 68 13.36 -8.99 6.94
CA TYR A 68 12.47 -8.00 7.57
C TYR A 68 11.32 -8.64 8.36
N ALA A 69 11.42 -9.94 8.71
CA ALA A 69 10.38 -10.68 9.44
C ALA A 69 9.93 -10.03 10.77
N ALA A 70 10.80 -9.24 11.40
CA ALA A 70 10.50 -8.53 12.64
C ALA A 70 9.78 -7.19 12.42
N TRP A 71 9.71 -6.69 11.20
CA TRP A 71 9.10 -5.40 10.89
C TRP A 71 7.57 -5.56 10.81
N ASN A 72 6.85 -4.69 11.52
CA ASN A 72 5.39 -4.66 11.50
C ASN A 72 4.87 -3.22 11.47
N TYR A 73 3.97 -2.92 10.54
CA TYR A 73 3.47 -1.56 10.31
C TYR A 73 2.86 -0.93 11.57
N HIS A 74 1.98 -1.67 12.28
CA HIS A 74 1.28 -1.12 13.44
C HIS A 74 2.19 -0.94 14.64
N THR A 75 3.16 -1.84 14.83
CA THR A 75 4.20 -1.70 15.87
C THR A 75 5.05 -0.46 15.62
N GLU A 76 5.55 -0.27 14.39
CA GLU A 76 6.39 0.89 14.06
C GLU A 76 5.60 2.20 14.07
N LEU A 77 4.34 2.21 13.62
CA LEU A 77 3.47 3.37 13.73
C LEU A 77 3.24 3.75 15.20
N LYS A 78 2.91 2.77 16.05
CA LYS A 78 2.72 3.02 17.48
C LYS A 78 4.00 3.57 18.11
N LYS A 79 5.15 2.99 17.80
CA LYS A 79 6.46 3.47 18.27
C LYS A 79 6.74 4.91 17.85
N TYR A 80 6.44 5.28 16.60
CA TYR A 80 6.58 6.66 16.12
C TYR A 80 5.68 7.64 16.88
N VAL A 81 4.41 7.27 17.08
CA VAL A 81 3.43 8.10 17.79
C VAL A 81 3.76 8.21 19.28
N ASP A 82 3.99 7.10 19.97
CA ASP A 82 4.34 7.07 21.40
C ASP A 82 5.71 7.73 21.67
N GLY A 83 6.61 7.70 20.69
CA GLY A 83 7.90 8.40 20.70
C GLY A 83 7.79 9.92 20.51
N GLY A 84 6.58 10.47 20.38
CA GLY A 84 6.36 11.90 20.22
C GLY A 84 6.57 12.41 18.80
N LEU A 85 6.32 11.57 17.78
CA LEU A 85 6.42 11.91 16.36
C LEU A 85 7.85 12.34 15.93
N GLN A 86 8.86 11.77 16.59
CA GLN A 86 10.27 12.07 16.35
C GLN A 86 10.88 11.18 15.25
N GLY A 87 11.74 11.78 14.43
CA GLY A 87 12.54 11.07 13.43
C GLY A 87 11.81 10.80 12.12
N THR A 88 12.49 10.08 11.22
CA THR A 88 11.98 9.75 9.87
C THR A 88 11.92 8.25 9.63
N GLU A 89 12.35 7.42 10.58
CA GLU A 89 12.53 5.98 10.41
C GLU A 89 11.22 5.29 9.97
N PHE A 90 10.09 5.70 10.54
CA PHE A 90 8.78 5.17 10.15
C PHE A 90 8.41 5.52 8.71
N ILE A 91 8.54 6.79 8.31
CA ILE A 91 8.19 7.22 6.95
C ILE A 91 9.19 6.70 5.91
N ASP A 92 10.46 6.51 6.28
CA ASP A 92 11.50 5.97 5.40
C ASP A 92 11.23 4.49 5.12
N ALA A 93 10.91 3.71 6.16
CA ALA A 93 10.51 2.31 6.00
C ALA A 93 9.25 2.16 5.14
N VAL A 94 8.20 2.96 5.42
CA VAL A 94 6.97 2.94 4.62
C VAL A 94 7.23 3.38 3.18
N SER A 95 8.11 4.35 2.96
CA SER A 95 8.53 4.77 1.62
C SER A 95 9.25 3.66 0.85
N GLY A 96 10.09 2.90 1.55
CA GLY A 96 10.72 1.70 1.03
C GLY A 96 9.70 0.64 0.59
N ILE A 97 8.72 0.33 1.43
CA ILE A 97 7.67 -0.64 1.10
C ILE A 97 6.91 -0.19 -0.15
N VAL A 98 6.48 1.07 -0.19
CA VAL A 98 5.70 1.62 -1.31
C VAL A 98 6.49 1.65 -2.62
N ASN A 99 7.77 2.03 -2.59
CA ASN A 99 8.54 2.25 -3.81
C ASN A 99 9.33 1.01 -4.26
N ARG A 100 9.76 0.18 -3.33
CA ARG A 100 10.76 -0.88 -3.53
C ARG A 100 10.34 -2.23 -2.94
N GLY A 101 9.29 -2.30 -2.12
CA GLY A 101 8.78 -3.56 -1.56
C GLY A 101 9.53 -4.08 -0.35
N CYS A 102 10.35 -3.25 0.31
CA CYS A 102 10.99 -3.58 1.58
C CYS A 102 11.17 -2.33 2.47
N PRO A 103 11.22 -2.45 3.81
CA PRO A 103 11.26 -1.31 4.73
C PRO A 103 12.67 -0.70 4.89
N ASP A 104 13.40 -0.52 3.79
CA ASP A 104 14.79 -0.07 3.77
C ASP A 104 15.00 1.06 2.75
N SER A 105 16.04 1.86 2.94
CA SER A 105 16.43 2.91 1.97
C SER A 105 16.99 2.32 0.68
N THR A 106 17.51 1.09 0.74
CA THR A 106 18.01 0.34 -0.42
C THR A 106 17.62 -1.12 -0.31
N CYS A 107 16.71 -1.57 -1.17
CA CYS A 107 16.25 -2.96 -1.16
C CYS A 107 17.13 -3.86 -2.04
N PRO A 108 17.41 -5.12 -1.67
CA PRO A 108 18.35 -5.98 -2.39
C PRO A 108 18.05 -6.19 -3.88
N VAL A 109 16.77 -6.29 -4.25
CA VAL A 109 16.34 -6.57 -5.63
C VAL A 109 15.99 -5.28 -6.38
N SER A 110 15.34 -4.35 -5.69
CA SER A 110 14.70 -3.19 -6.30
C SER A 110 15.52 -1.91 -6.17
N GLY A 111 16.58 -1.86 -5.35
CA GLY A 111 17.50 -0.73 -5.26
C GLY A 111 17.03 0.42 -4.36
N GLU A 112 17.61 1.61 -4.58
CA GLU A 112 17.46 2.79 -3.72
C GLU A 112 16.07 3.44 -3.80
N VAL A 113 15.47 3.79 -2.68
CA VAL A 113 14.17 4.48 -2.65
C VAL A 113 14.25 5.82 -3.38
N HIS A 114 13.30 6.06 -4.30
CA HIS A 114 13.22 7.29 -5.05
C HIS A 114 12.54 8.41 -4.24
N ALA A 115 13.13 9.61 -4.29
CA ALA A 115 12.58 10.85 -3.71
C ALA A 115 12.29 10.76 -2.20
N VAL A 116 13.23 10.20 -1.43
CA VAL A 116 13.10 10.02 0.03
C VAL A 116 12.81 11.35 0.72
N LYS A 117 13.55 12.40 0.38
CA LYS A 117 13.41 13.71 1.02
C LYS A 117 12.02 14.31 0.80
N GLU A 118 11.52 14.25 -0.43
CA GLU A 118 10.21 14.77 -0.79
C GLU A 118 9.09 13.98 -0.10
N ARG A 119 9.25 12.66 0.09
CA ARG A 119 8.29 11.84 0.84
C ARG A 119 8.27 12.22 2.33
N GLN A 120 9.44 12.41 2.94
CA GLN A 120 9.55 12.90 4.32
C GLN A 120 8.89 14.27 4.48
N ASP A 121 9.17 15.21 3.56
CA ASP A 121 8.63 16.56 3.61
C ASP A 121 7.12 16.61 3.47
N ASN A 122 6.57 15.83 2.52
CA ASN A 122 5.12 15.71 2.36
C ASN A 122 4.45 15.08 3.59
N PHE A 123 5.08 14.06 4.20
CA PHE A 123 4.56 13.46 5.43
C PHE A 123 4.52 14.46 6.58
N LYS A 124 5.62 15.20 6.80
CA LYS A 124 5.66 16.26 7.82
C LYS A 124 4.64 17.36 7.55
N LEU A 125 4.51 17.80 6.30
CA LEU A 125 3.53 18.82 5.90
C LEU A 125 2.10 18.40 6.21
N VAL A 126 1.71 17.16 5.88
CA VAL A 126 0.36 16.65 6.16
C VAL A 126 0.09 16.59 7.67
N LEU A 127 1.03 16.06 8.47
CA LEU A 127 0.88 16.01 9.93
C LEU A 127 0.73 17.42 10.53
N GLN A 128 1.56 18.36 10.10
CA GLN A 128 1.47 19.77 10.53
C GLN A 128 0.14 20.41 10.14
N THR A 129 -0.34 20.15 8.92
CA THR A 129 -1.64 20.64 8.43
C THR A 129 -2.80 20.10 9.25
N LEU A 130 -2.68 18.87 9.77
CA LEU A 130 -3.66 18.25 10.68
C LEU A 130 -3.50 18.69 12.15
N GLY A 131 -2.60 19.63 12.45
CA GLY A 131 -2.40 20.18 13.79
C GLY A 131 -1.47 19.36 14.69
N LEU A 132 -0.69 18.44 14.11
CA LEU A 132 0.34 17.68 14.83
C LEU A 132 1.71 18.37 14.70
N ASN A 133 2.66 18.00 15.56
CA ASN A 133 3.99 18.60 15.59
C ASN A 133 5.10 17.54 15.39
N PRO A 134 5.27 16.98 14.17
CA PRO A 134 6.33 16.02 13.91
C PRO A 134 7.71 16.68 14.10
N GLN A 135 8.62 15.98 14.77
CA GLN A 135 9.99 16.44 15.06
C GLN A 135 10.99 15.76 14.12
#